data_AF-A0A134AQC0-F1
#
_entry.id   AF-A0A134AQC0-F1
#
_cell.length_a   1.000
_cell.length_b   1.000
_cell.length_c   1.000
_cell.angle_alpha   90.00
_cell.angle_beta   90.00
_cell.angle_gamma   90.00
#
_symmetry.space_group_name_H-M   'P 1'
#
loop_
_entity.id
_entity.type
_entity.pdbx_description
1 polymer ?
#
loop_
_entity_poly.entity_id
_entity_poly.type
_entity_poly.pdbx_seq_one_letter_code
_entity_poly.pdbx_strand_id
1 'polypeptide(L)'
;MTLKNKKLLYIFLYLLSFGQVIGTLILINKIEFIPMINNVILGLSYLVFFGLQIFSIYKILNFKFNRYLKVLVGLILIGLCLISMACILMVFAFAGKDNRQVTYDDEKFYILDVGWLDPAYEVYRKNFITMDKLSEDEIKDTFADLIKIEDEDIREILKTLIYGREGLDDSKAEEENKNQDLEEAKENEGVVKENKEEVLKNFEVSDAIKIENSDYGLLEVDRAGARSRWFLVKISGDDMEFISELGDTSPEASGRMDEDGTIHLDFKDINNNKTTYISKDKGRTFEKIK
;
A
#
# COMPACT_ATOMS: atom_id res chain seq x y z
N MET A 1 -20.98 46.53 22.91
CA MET A 1 -19.60 45.99 22.76
C MET A 1 -18.66 47.11 22.32
N THR A 2 -17.64 47.47 23.10
CA THR A 2 -16.72 48.58 22.80
C THR A 2 -15.80 48.26 21.62
N LEU A 3 -15.22 49.29 20.96
CA LEU A 3 -14.35 49.11 19.77
C LEU A 3 -13.14 48.21 20.05
N LYS A 4 -12.61 48.24 21.28
CA LYS A 4 -11.49 47.40 21.74
C LYS A 4 -11.88 45.92 21.79
N ASN A 5 -13.10 45.62 22.24
CA ASN A 5 -13.63 44.26 22.30
C ASN A 5 -13.87 43.66 20.90
N LYS A 6 -14.24 44.49 19.91
CA LYS A 6 -14.38 44.03 18.51
C LYS A 6 -13.03 43.65 17.90
N LYS A 7 -11.94 44.36 18.21
CA LYS A 7 -10.61 44.03 17.68
C LYS A 7 -10.11 42.67 18.19
N LEU A 8 -10.26 42.45 19.49
CA LEU A 8 -9.86 41.22 20.17
C LEU A 8 -10.66 40.02 19.65
N LEU A 9 -11.95 40.22 19.36
CA LEU A 9 -12.82 39.18 18.77
C LEU A 9 -12.29 38.66 17.43
N TYR A 10 -11.87 39.52 16.50
CA TYR A 10 -11.42 39.06 15.17
C TYR A 10 -10.05 38.37 15.22
N ILE A 11 -9.17 38.78 16.12
CA ILE A 11 -7.91 38.07 16.38
C ILE A 11 -8.22 36.70 17.00
N PHE A 12 -9.16 36.64 17.93
CA PHE A 12 -9.61 35.38 18.50
C PHE A 12 -10.23 34.46 17.46
N LEU A 13 -11.09 34.96 16.55
CA LEU A 13 -11.66 34.18 15.46
C LEU A 13 -10.60 33.62 14.50
N TYR A 14 -9.55 34.40 14.21
CA TYR A 14 -8.40 33.94 13.43
C TYR A 14 -7.69 32.77 14.11
N LEU A 15 -7.42 32.86 15.41
CA LEU A 15 -6.76 31.78 16.17
C LEU A 15 -7.69 30.57 16.37
N LEU A 16 -8.98 30.82 16.58
CA LEU A 16 -9.99 29.79 16.78
C LEU A 16 -10.15 28.89 15.56
N SER A 17 -9.93 29.40 14.34
CA SER A 17 -10.02 28.56 13.14
C SER A 17 -8.99 27.42 13.17
N PHE A 18 -7.77 27.67 13.68
CA PHE A 18 -6.78 26.60 13.88
C PHE A 18 -7.24 25.59 14.92
N GLY A 19 -7.78 26.07 16.05
CA GLY A 19 -8.36 25.20 17.08
C GLY A 19 -9.52 24.35 16.56
N GLN A 20 -10.34 24.90 15.66
CA GLN A 20 -11.43 24.18 15.00
C GLN A 20 -10.90 23.03 14.13
N VAL A 21 -9.84 23.26 13.34
CA VAL A 21 -9.23 22.20 12.53
C VAL A 21 -8.66 21.09 13.41
N ILE A 22 -7.93 21.45 14.47
CA ILE A 22 -7.38 20.47 15.44
C ILE A 22 -8.52 19.68 16.10
N GLY A 23 -9.58 20.36 16.52
CA GLY A 23 -10.76 19.71 17.10
C GLY A 23 -11.43 18.72 16.14
N THR A 24 -11.53 19.08 14.86
CA THR A 24 -12.03 18.15 13.82
C THR A 24 -11.13 16.93 13.68
N LEU A 25 -9.81 17.10 13.62
CA LEU A 25 -8.87 15.97 13.51
C LEU A 25 -8.95 15.03 14.72
N ILE A 26 -9.09 15.57 15.93
CA ILE A 26 -9.30 14.76 17.15
C ILE A 26 -10.61 13.99 17.06
N LEU A 27 -11.68 14.62 16.57
CA LEU A 27 -13.00 14.02 16.48
C LEU A 27 -13.02 12.83 15.51
N ILE A 28 -12.47 13.00 14.30
CA ILE A 28 -12.43 11.93 13.29
C ILE A 28 -11.48 10.78 13.66
N ASN A 29 -10.45 11.06 14.46
CA ASN A 29 -9.52 10.03 14.93
C ASN A 29 -10.11 9.26 16.12
N LYS A 30 -10.96 9.89 16.93
CA LYS A 30 -11.65 9.22 18.05
C LYS A 30 -12.90 8.44 17.63
N ILE A 31 -13.55 8.88 16.56
CA ILE A 31 -14.79 8.28 16.08
C ILE A 31 -14.56 7.76 14.68
N GLU A 32 -14.68 6.45 14.52
CA GLU A 32 -14.57 5.78 13.24
C GLU A 32 -15.84 6.03 12.41
N PHE A 33 -15.93 7.21 11.80
CA PHE A 33 -16.99 7.52 10.85
C PHE A 33 -16.80 6.74 9.55
N ILE A 34 -17.91 6.38 8.91
CA ILE A 34 -17.89 5.83 7.55
C ILE A 34 -17.19 6.81 6.60
N PRO A 35 -16.51 6.33 5.53
CA PRO A 35 -15.66 7.16 4.69
C PRO A 35 -16.33 8.41 4.14
N MET A 36 -17.57 8.29 3.65
CA MET A 36 -18.33 9.42 3.13
C MET A 36 -18.51 10.53 4.17
N ILE A 37 -18.89 10.19 5.40
CA ILE A 37 -19.13 11.18 6.47
C ILE A 37 -17.81 11.79 6.93
N ASN A 38 -16.76 10.97 7.10
CA ASN A 38 -15.43 11.42 7.44
C ASN A 38 -14.92 12.50 6.47
N ASN A 39 -14.99 12.21 5.16
CA ASN A 39 -14.47 13.08 4.13
C ASN A 39 -15.32 14.36 3.98
N VAL A 40 -16.64 14.27 4.19
CA VAL A 40 -17.51 15.46 4.23
C VAL A 40 -17.17 16.35 5.43
N ILE A 41 -16.94 15.78 6.62
CA ILE A 41 -16.53 16.55 7.81
C ILE A 41 -15.20 17.26 7.56
N LEU A 42 -14.21 16.57 6.98
CA LEU A 42 -12.93 17.15 6.59
C LEU A 42 -13.10 18.29 5.59
N GLY A 43 -13.85 18.07 4.50
CA GLY A 43 -14.11 19.09 3.49
C GLY A 43 -14.79 20.33 4.06
N LEU A 44 -15.85 20.15 4.87
CA LEU A 44 -16.55 21.26 5.52
C LEU A 44 -15.64 22.00 6.50
N SER A 45 -14.83 21.27 7.28
CA SER A 45 -13.85 21.84 8.19
C SER A 45 -12.84 22.73 7.45
N TYR A 46 -12.35 22.27 6.29
CA TYR A 46 -11.44 23.05 5.46
C TYR A 46 -12.07 24.35 4.95
N LEU A 47 -13.30 24.27 4.45
CA LEU A 47 -14.05 25.44 3.97
C LEU A 47 -14.35 26.44 5.08
N VAL A 48 -14.73 25.96 6.27
CA VAL A 48 -14.95 26.81 7.45
C VAL A 48 -13.65 27.49 7.87
N PHE A 49 -12.54 26.77 7.92
CA PHE A 49 -11.23 27.34 8.20
C PHE A 49 -10.89 28.46 7.22
N PHE A 50 -11.02 28.19 5.91
CA PHE A 50 -10.72 29.16 4.86
C PHE A 50 -11.60 30.41 4.96
N GLY A 51 -12.91 30.23 5.16
CA GLY A 51 -13.87 31.33 5.32
C GLY A 51 -13.55 32.18 6.55
N LEU A 52 -13.25 31.56 7.70
CA LEU A 52 -12.89 32.26 8.94
C LEU A 52 -11.57 33.03 8.79
N GLN A 53 -10.59 32.47 8.09
CA GLN A 53 -9.32 33.11 7.80
C GLN A 53 -9.50 34.36 6.96
N ILE A 54 -10.16 34.27 5.80
CA ILE A 54 -10.44 35.43 4.92
C ILE A 54 -11.21 36.51 5.69
N PHE A 55 -12.29 36.11 6.36
CA PHE A 55 -13.14 37.05 7.09
C PHE A 55 -12.36 37.78 8.18
N SER A 56 -11.58 37.05 8.97
CA SER A 56 -10.81 37.62 10.08
C SER A 56 -9.71 38.55 9.56
N ILE A 57 -8.96 38.16 8.53
CA ILE A 57 -7.93 38.99 7.90
C ILE A 57 -8.54 40.29 7.38
N TYR A 58 -9.65 40.21 6.64
CA TYR A 58 -10.36 41.38 6.12
C TYR A 58 -10.77 42.34 7.25
N LYS A 59 -11.31 41.82 8.37
CA LYS A 59 -11.70 42.65 9.51
C LYS A 59 -10.50 43.26 10.24
N ILE A 60 -9.40 42.51 10.41
CA ILE A 60 -8.17 42.98 11.04
C ILE A 60 -7.54 44.11 10.22
N LEU A 61 -7.44 43.95 8.90
CA LEU A 61 -6.89 44.98 8.02
C LEU A 61 -7.75 46.26 8.00
N ASN A 62 -9.04 46.17 8.31
CA ASN A 62 -9.92 47.33 8.43
C ASN A 62 -9.77 48.11 9.75
N PHE A 63 -8.85 47.71 10.64
CA PHE A 63 -8.54 48.53 11.81
C PHE A 63 -7.80 49.81 11.42
N LYS A 64 -7.88 50.82 12.29
CA LYS A 64 -7.11 52.07 12.19
C LYS A 64 -5.62 51.79 12.46
N PHE A 65 -4.90 51.37 11.43
CA PHE A 65 -3.44 51.23 11.40
C PHE A 65 -2.82 52.28 10.46
N ASN A 66 -1.54 52.60 10.66
CA ASN A 66 -0.77 53.32 9.64
C ASN A 66 -0.67 52.46 8.36
N ARG A 67 -0.63 53.09 7.19
CA ARG A 67 -0.59 52.45 5.86
C ARG A 67 0.50 51.38 5.77
N TYR A 68 1.72 51.68 6.20
CA TYR A 68 2.85 50.73 6.16
C TYR A 68 2.62 49.51 7.06
N LEU A 69 2.14 49.73 8.29
CA LEU A 69 1.84 48.65 9.23
C LEU A 69 0.71 47.75 8.71
N LYS A 70 -0.31 48.34 8.08
CA LYS A 70 -1.42 47.59 7.46
C LYS A 70 -0.92 46.68 6.33
N VAL A 71 -0.01 47.16 5.48
CA VAL A 71 0.61 46.36 4.42
C VAL A 71 1.43 45.21 5.02
N LEU A 72 2.29 45.49 6.01
CA LEU A 72 3.12 44.48 6.66
C LEU A 72 2.27 43.37 7.31
N VAL A 73 1.28 43.76 8.13
CA VAL A 73 0.37 42.81 8.79
C VAL A 73 -0.42 42.00 7.76
N GLY A 74 -0.85 42.62 6.66
CA GLY A 74 -1.55 41.93 5.58
C GLY A 74 -0.68 40.85 4.93
N LEU A 75 0.57 41.17 4.59
CA LEU A 75 1.51 40.20 4.00
C LEU A 75 1.75 39.02 4.94
N ILE A 76 1.98 39.28 6.23
CA ILE A 76 2.20 38.22 7.22
C ILE A 76 0.98 37.31 7.34
N LEU A 77 -0.21 37.88 7.51
CA LEU A 77 -1.43 37.09 7.70
C LEU A 77 -1.82 36.31 6.44
N ILE A 78 -1.68 36.91 5.25
CA ILE A 78 -1.94 36.21 3.98
C ILE A 78 -0.92 35.09 3.78
N GLY A 79 0.37 35.34 4.03
CA GLY A 79 1.42 34.33 3.93
C GLY A 79 1.16 33.15 4.87
N LEU A 80 0.82 33.41 6.14
CA LEU A 80 0.45 32.37 7.10
C LEU A 80 -0.79 31.59 6.67
N CYS A 81 -1.80 32.28 6.13
CA CYS A 81 -3.02 31.67 5.62
C CYS A 81 -2.74 30.70 4.47
N LEU A 82 -1.90 31.10 3.51
CA LEU A 82 -1.51 30.24 2.37
C LEU A 82 -0.71 29.02 2.82
N ILE A 83 0.30 29.20 3.68
CA ILE A 83 1.11 28.10 4.20
C ILE A 83 0.24 27.12 5.00
N SER A 84 -0.60 27.64 5.90
CA SER A 84 -1.48 26.79 6.70
C SER A 84 -2.49 26.04 5.84
N MET A 85 -3.05 26.66 4.79
CA MET A 85 -3.94 25.96 3.86
C MET A 85 -3.26 24.78 3.19
N ALA A 86 -2.01 24.92 2.75
CA ALA A 86 -1.27 23.83 2.14
C ALA A 86 -1.01 22.69 3.14
N CYS A 87 -0.57 23.03 4.36
CA CYS A 87 -0.34 22.04 5.41
C CYS A 87 -1.63 21.31 5.82
N ILE A 88 -2.74 22.04 5.99
CA ILE A 88 -4.01 21.45 6.40
C ILE A 88 -4.55 20.55 5.28
N LEU A 89 -4.45 20.97 4.02
CA LEU A 89 -4.88 20.14 2.89
C LEU A 89 -4.10 18.82 2.83
N MET A 90 -2.78 18.87 3.05
CA MET A 90 -1.95 17.68 3.14
C MET A 90 -2.39 16.75 4.29
N VAL A 91 -2.56 17.28 5.50
CA VAL A 91 -3.03 16.48 6.66
C VAL A 91 -4.43 15.90 6.40
N PHE A 92 -5.32 16.64 5.74
CA PHE A 92 -6.67 16.18 5.42
C PHE A 92 -6.68 15.12 4.33
N ALA A 93 -5.75 15.17 3.37
CA ALA A 93 -5.58 14.10 2.40
C ALA A 93 -5.20 12.78 3.09
N PHE A 94 -4.29 12.84 4.08
CA PHE A 94 -3.91 11.65 4.86
C PHE A 94 -4.99 11.18 5.84
N ALA A 95 -5.84 12.07 6.32
CA ALA A 95 -6.99 11.70 7.16
C ALA A 95 -8.23 11.29 6.34
N GLY A 96 -8.16 11.44 5.02
CA GLY A 96 -9.19 11.01 4.09
C GLY A 96 -9.30 9.49 4.09
N LYS A 97 -10.52 8.98 3.99
CA LYS A 97 -10.79 7.54 3.95
C LYS A 97 -11.30 7.15 2.57
N ASP A 98 -10.72 6.10 2.01
CA ASP A 98 -11.20 5.53 0.75
C ASP A 98 -12.56 4.86 0.95
N ASN A 99 -13.37 4.84 -0.12
CA ASN A 99 -14.71 4.27 -0.09
C ASN A 99 -14.76 2.88 -0.75
N ARG A 100 -13.78 2.01 -0.42
CA ARG A 100 -13.80 0.60 -0.83
C ARG A 100 -14.77 -0.15 0.07
N GLN A 101 -15.85 -0.67 -0.51
CA GLN A 101 -16.92 -1.32 0.22
C GLN A 101 -17.15 -2.72 -0.34
N VAL A 102 -17.28 -3.71 0.54
CA VAL A 102 -17.67 -5.08 0.19
C VAL A 102 -18.94 -5.47 0.91
N THR A 103 -19.79 -6.25 0.26
CA THR A 103 -20.96 -6.88 0.88
C THR A 103 -20.69 -8.37 0.98
N TYR A 104 -20.84 -8.94 2.17
CA TYR A 104 -20.58 -10.34 2.44
C TYR A 104 -21.62 -10.87 3.43
N ASP A 105 -22.32 -11.95 3.06
CA ASP A 105 -23.43 -12.55 3.83
C ASP A 105 -24.43 -11.49 4.38
N ASP A 106 -24.91 -10.61 3.49
CA ASP A 106 -25.83 -9.48 3.75
C ASP A 106 -25.30 -8.37 4.67
N GLU A 107 -24.08 -8.48 5.18
CA GLU A 107 -23.39 -7.43 5.93
C GLU A 107 -22.50 -6.56 5.02
N LYS A 108 -22.30 -5.31 5.41
CA LYS A 108 -21.47 -4.34 4.67
C LYS A 108 -20.20 -4.06 5.44
N PHE A 109 -19.09 -4.09 4.73
CA PHE A 109 -17.77 -3.83 5.29
C PHE A 109 -17.05 -2.75 4.47
N TYR A 110 -16.16 -2.03 5.13
CA TYR A 110 -15.22 -1.10 4.53
C TYR A 110 -13.81 -1.64 4.69
N ILE A 111 -13.01 -1.50 3.63
CA ILE A 111 -11.58 -1.86 3.65
C ILE A 111 -10.81 -0.57 3.44
N LEU A 112 -10.11 -0.12 4.48
CA LEU A 112 -9.42 1.15 4.49
C LEU A 112 -7.92 0.91 4.35
N ASP A 113 -7.28 1.64 3.45
CA ASP A 113 -5.83 1.75 3.45
C ASP A 113 -5.42 2.81 4.49
N VAL A 114 -4.80 2.35 5.58
CA VAL A 114 -4.21 3.20 6.62
C VAL A 114 -2.71 3.38 6.41
N GLY A 115 -2.16 2.76 5.36
CA GLY A 115 -0.77 2.84 4.96
C GLY A 115 -0.40 4.22 4.43
N TRP A 116 0.84 4.66 4.72
CA TRP A 116 1.33 5.97 4.26
C TRP A 116 2.22 5.86 3.02
N LEU A 117 3.05 4.82 2.96
CA LEU A 117 4.00 4.56 1.87
C LEU A 117 3.80 3.14 1.35
N ASP A 118 3.65 2.20 2.27
CA ASP A 118 3.28 0.83 1.98
C ASP A 118 1.80 0.64 2.31
N PRO A 119 1.02 -0.05 1.44
CA PRO A 119 -0.38 -0.35 1.69
C PRO A 119 -0.54 -1.13 2.99
N ALA A 120 -1.40 -0.65 3.88
CA ALA A 120 -1.74 -1.34 5.11
C ALA A 120 -3.26 -1.30 5.25
N TYR A 121 -3.90 -2.46 5.12
CA TYR A 121 -5.35 -2.53 5.06
C TYR A 121 -5.95 -2.89 6.41
N GLU A 122 -7.04 -2.21 6.75
CA GLU A 122 -7.86 -2.50 7.92
C GLU A 122 -9.32 -2.72 7.49
N VAL A 123 -9.98 -3.71 8.10
CA VAL A 123 -11.36 -4.08 7.78
C VAL A 123 -12.30 -3.59 8.88
N TYR A 124 -13.40 -2.97 8.46
CA TYR A 124 -14.38 -2.39 9.35
C TYR A 124 -15.79 -2.86 9.00
N ARG A 125 -16.57 -3.28 9.98
CA ARG A 125 -18.02 -3.53 9.84
C ARG A 125 -18.74 -2.21 9.82
N LYS A 126 -19.61 -2.01 8.82
CA LYS A 126 -20.45 -0.82 8.72
C LYS A 126 -21.60 -0.88 9.73
N ASN A 127 -21.75 0.18 10.52
CA ASN A 127 -22.96 0.44 11.30
C ASN A 127 -23.85 1.48 10.58
N PHE A 128 -24.41 2.45 11.31
CA PHE A 128 -25.24 3.49 10.72
C PHE A 128 -24.41 4.62 10.10
N ILE A 129 -23.70 5.38 10.95
CA ILE A 129 -22.81 6.50 10.55
C ILE A 129 -21.35 6.25 10.93
N THR A 130 -21.11 5.21 11.74
CA THR A 130 -19.80 4.77 12.18
C THR A 130 -19.49 3.37 11.65
N MET A 131 -18.30 2.90 11.94
CA MET A 131 -17.84 1.57 11.61
C MET A 131 -16.99 1.01 12.76
N ASP A 132 -17.02 -0.31 12.91
CA ASP A 132 -16.30 -1.01 13.97
C ASP A 132 -15.17 -1.81 13.35
N LYS A 133 -13.95 -1.62 13.85
CA LYS A 133 -12.77 -2.34 13.36
C LYS A 133 -12.89 -3.83 13.72
N LEU A 134 -12.67 -4.71 12.75
CA LEU A 134 -12.54 -6.15 13.01
C LEU A 134 -11.10 -6.47 13.43
N SER A 135 -10.96 -7.40 14.37
CA SER A 135 -9.70 -8.07 14.68
C SER A 135 -9.32 -9.08 13.59
N GLU A 136 -8.05 -9.50 13.55
CA GLU A 136 -7.57 -10.50 12.59
C GLU A 136 -8.36 -11.81 12.66
N ASP A 137 -8.71 -12.26 13.86
CA ASP A 137 -9.51 -13.48 14.07
C ASP A 137 -10.94 -13.29 13.56
N GLU A 138 -11.57 -12.13 13.84
CA GLU A 138 -12.91 -11.82 13.33
C GLU A 138 -12.95 -11.71 11.80
N ILE A 139 -11.87 -11.23 11.17
CA ILE A 139 -11.76 -11.20 9.70
C ILE A 139 -11.76 -12.62 9.16
N LYS A 140 -10.95 -13.52 9.73
CA LYS A 140 -10.89 -14.94 9.32
C LYS A 140 -12.23 -15.64 9.49
N ASP A 141 -12.90 -15.41 10.61
CA ASP A 141 -14.19 -16.03 10.90
C ASP A 141 -15.31 -15.48 10.01
N THR A 142 -15.27 -14.18 9.69
CA THR A 142 -16.29 -13.53 8.85
C THR A 142 -16.12 -13.94 7.39
N PHE A 143 -14.90 -13.86 6.85
CA PHE A 143 -14.61 -14.07 5.43
C PHE A 143 -14.11 -15.50 5.13
N ALA A 144 -14.90 -16.50 5.55
CA ALA A 144 -14.55 -17.91 5.35
C ALA A 144 -14.54 -18.38 3.88
N ASP A 145 -15.29 -17.70 3.01
CA ASP A 145 -15.42 -18.04 1.59
C ASP A 145 -15.20 -16.82 0.69
N LEU A 146 -13.93 -16.52 0.42
CA LEU A 146 -13.51 -15.37 -0.39
C LEU A 146 -14.03 -15.43 -1.85
N ILE A 147 -14.45 -16.60 -2.35
CA ILE A 147 -14.99 -16.76 -3.70
C ILE A 147 -16.28 -15.96 -3.90
N LYS A 148 -17.05 -15.74 -2.82
CA LYS A 148 -18.29 -14.93 -2.84
C LYS A 148 -18.05 -13.46 -3.16
N ILE A 149 -16.81 -12.97 -3.07
CA ILE A 149 -16.46 -11.58 -3.28
C ILE A 149 -16.15 -11.38 -4.76
N GLU A 150 -17.02 -10.67 -5.49
CA GLU A 150 -16.85 -10.43 -6.93
C GLU A 150 -15.63 -9.56 -7.27
N ASP A 151 -15.26 -8.64 -6.39
CA ASP A 151 -14.16 -7.71 -6.57
C ASP A 151 -12.81 -8.40 -6.27
N GLU A 152 -12.00 -8.57 -7.32
CA GLU A 152 -10.72 -9.28 -7.27
C GLU A 152 -9.68 -8.55 -6.39
N ASP A 153 -9.59 -7.22 -6.49
CA ASP A 153 -8.67 -6.41 -5.69
C ASP A 153 -8.99 -6.59 -4.19
N ILE A 154 -10.28 -6.51 -3.83
CA ILE A 154 -10.74 -6.72 -2.46
C ILE A 154 -10.44 -8.14 -1.99
N ARG A 155 -10.65 -9.14 -2.87
CA ARG A 155 -10.38 -10.53 -2.57
C ARG A 155 -8.90 -10.77 -2.27
N GLU A 156 -7.99 -10.22 -3.07
CA GLU A 156 -6.55 -10.33 -2.86
C GLU A 156 -6.10 -9.65 -1.55
N ILE A 157 -6.66 -8.47 -1.25
CA ILE A 157 -6.40 -7.76 0.01
C ILE A 157 -6.81 -8.65 1.19
N LEU A 158 -8.03 -9.18 1.19
CA LEU A 158 -8.51 -10.05 2.27
C LEU A 158 -7.72 -11.35 2.37
N LYS A 159 -7.32 -11.95 1.24
CA LYS A 159 -6.47 -13.14 1.22
C LYS A 159 -5.13 -12.85 1.90
N THR A 160 -4.52 -11.71 1.60
CA THR A 160 -3.28 -11.27 2.24
C THR A 160 -3.45 -11.03 3.73
N LEU A 161 -4.58 -10.46 4.17
CA LEU A 161 -4.88 -10.23 5.59
C LEU A 161 -5.14 -11.53 6.36
N ILE A 162 -5.80 -12.52 5.75
CA ILE A 162 -6.16 -13.79 6.41
C ILE A 162 -4.98 -14.75 6.46
N TYR A 163 -4.31 -14.98 5.33
CA TYR A 163 -3.27 -16.00 5.20
C TYR A 163 -1.84 -15.45 5.35
N GLY A 164 -1.67 -14.13 5.36
CA GLY A 164 -0.36 -13.50 5.30
C GLY A 164 0.31 -13.68 3.94
N ARG A 165 1.45 -13.02 3.75
CA ARG A 165 2.21 -13.09 2.48
C ARG A 165 2.83 -14.47 2.24
N GLU A 166 3.08 -15.23 3.30
CA GLU A 166 3.71 -16.56 3.28
C GLU A 166 2.71 -17.72 3.12
N GLY A 167 1.44 -17.56 3.54
CA GLY A 167 0.39 -18.59 3.40
C GLY A 167 -0.34 -18.60 2.04
N LEU A 168 0.08 -17.74 1.11
CA LEU A 168 -0.49 -17.62 -0.23
C LEU A 168 -0.07 -18.77 -1.16
N ASP A 169 1.09 -19.40 -0.92
CA ASP A 169 1.56 -20.55 -1.72
C ASP A 169 0.74 -21.83 -1.44
N ASP A 170 0.34 -22.05 -0.18
CA ASP A 170 -0.47 -23.23 0.20
C ASP A 170 -1.96 -23.06 -0.13
N SER A 171 -2.51 -21.84 -0.02
CA SER A 171 -3.94 -21.57 -0.31
C SER A 171 -4.29 -21.56 -1.80
N LYS A 172 -3.31 -21.37 -2.69
CA LYS A 172 -3.50 -21.55 -4.15
C LYS A 172 -3.78 -23.01 -4.52
N ALA A 173 -3.21 -23.98 -3.81
CA ALA A 173 -3.42 -25.41 -4.07
C ALA A 173 -4.82 -25.92 -3.69
N GLU A 174 -5.49 -25.27 -2.72
CA GLU A 174 -6.85 -25.63 -2.30
C GLU A 174 -7.94 -24.97 -3.15
N GLU A 175 -7.72 -23.75 -3.65
CA GLU A 175 -8.66 -23.07 -4.58
C GLU A 175 -8.64 -23.68 -5.99
N GLU A 176 -7.49 -24.17 -6.47
CA GLU A 176 -7.40 -24.90 -7.76
C GLU A 176 -8.27 -26.17 -7.77
N ASN A 177 -8.53 -26.80 -6.62
CA ASN A 177 -9.40 -27.97 -6.52
C ASN A 177 -10.91 -27.64 -6.41
N LYS A 178 -11.30 -26.43 -6.03
CA LYS A 178 -12.72 -26.03 -5.90
C LYS A 178 -13.24 -25.26 -7.11
N ASN A 179 -12.39 -24.53 -7.82
CA ASN A 179 -12.79 -23.75 -8.99
C ASN A 179 -12.85 -24.56 -10.29
N GLN A 180 -12.31 -25.78 -10.32
CA GLN A 180 -12.41 -26.67 -11.49
C GLN A 180 -13.86 -27.05 -11.87
N ASP A 181 -14.82 -26.99 -10.95
CA ASP A 181 -16.22 -27.33 -11.23
C ASP A 181 -17.07 -26.13 -11.73
N LEU A 182 -16.51 -24.91 -11.80
CA LEU A 182 -17.25 -23.70 -12.23
C LEU A 182 -16.63 -22.95 -13.43
N GLU A 183 -15.40 -23.27 -13.83
CA GLU A 183 -14.66 -22.56 -14.89
C GLU A 183 -15.04 -22.92 -16.33
N GLU A 184 -15.93 -23.89 -16.59
CA GLU A 184 -16.35 -24.22 -17.98
C GLU A 184 -17.27 -23.18 -18.66
N ALA A 185 -17.59 -22.05 -18.02
CA ALA A 185 -18.62 -21.14 -18.55
C ALA A 185 -18.23 -19.65 -18.75
N LYS A 186 -17.00 -19.21 -18.45
CA LYS A 186 -16.60 -17.81 -18.70
C LYS A 186 -15.15 -17.69 -19.16
N GLU A 187 -14.90 -18.15 -20.38
CA GLU A 187 -13.74 -17.70 -21.16
C GLU A 187 -13.82 -16.19 -21.44
N ASN A 188 -12.66 -15.55 -21.30
CA ASN A 188 -12.27 -14.22 -21.76
C ASN A 188 -12.72 -13.02 -20.91
N GLU A 189 -11.86 -12.61 -19.96
CA GLU A 189 -11.04 -11.39 -20.06
C GLU A 189 -10.18 -11.20 -18.79
N GLY A 190 -8.85 -11.27 -18.94
CA GLY A 190 -8.00 -10.28 -18.24
C GLY A 190 -7.20 -10.64 -16.99
N VAL A 191 -6.73 -11.87 -16.77
CA VAL A 191 -5.53 -12.10 -15.91
C VAL A 191 -4.56 -12.98 -16.69
N VAL A 192 -3.51 -12.36 -17.25
CA VAL A 192 -2.39 -13.12 -17.80
C VAL A 192 -1.67 -13.73 -16.61
N LYS A 193 -2.00 -14.99 -16.26
CA LYS A 193 -1.06 -15.84 -15.52
C LYS A 193 0.23 -15.82 -16.33
N GLU A 194 1.24 -15.10 -15.84
CA GLU A 194 2.53 -14.99 -16.52
C GLU A 194 3.06 -16.41 -16.69
N ASN A 195 2.99 -16.92 -17.92
CA ASN A 195 3.49 -18.24 -18.22
C ASN A 195 5.02 -18.13 -18.14
N LYS A 196 5.62 -18.68 -17.08
CA LYS A 196 7.06 -18.57 -16.82
C LYS A 196 7.89 -19.15 -17.98
N GLU A 197 7.35 -20.12 -18.71
CA GLU A 197 7.95 -20.65 -19.94
C GLU A 197 7.88 -19.64 -21.10
N GLU A 198 6.86 -18.78 -21.12
CA GLU A 198 6.73 -17.71 -22.11
C GLU A 198 7.68 -16.55 -21.81
N VAL A 199 7.95 -16.26 -20.52
CA VAL A 199 8.99 -15.30 -20.10
C VAL A 199 10.36 -15.73 -20.61
N LEU A 200 10.69 -17.02 -20.51
CA LEU A 200 11.97 -17.56 -20.95
C LEU A 200 12.24 -17.37 -22.45
N LYS A 201 11.20 -17.25 -23.29
CA LYS A 201 11.36 -17.01 -24.74
C LYS A 201 12.04 -15.68 -25.07
N ASN A 202 12.09 -14.75 -24.12
CA ASN A 202 12.72 -13.45 -24.29
C ASN A 202 14.23 -13.46 -23.97
N PHE A 203 14.78 -14.59 -23.55
CA PHE A 203 16.16 -14.73 -23.09
C PHE A 203 16.89 -15.82 -23.84
N GLU A 204 18.19 -15.63 -24.01
CA GLU A 204 19.10 -16.64 -24.57
C GLU A 204 19.89 -17.32 -23.44
N VAL A 205 20.43 -18.52 -23.68
CA VAL A 205 21.26 -19.25 -22.70
C VAL A 205 22.46 -18.41 -22.23
N SER A 206 22.96 -17.50 -23.07
CA SER A 206 24.05 -16.57 -22.71
C SER A 206 23.68 -15.54 -21.65
N ASP A 207 22.38 -15.28 -21.45
CA ASP A 207 21.89 -14.35 -20.43
C ASP A 207 21.85 -15.00 -19.04
N ALA A 208 21.89 -16.33 -18.97
CA ALA A 208 21.93 -17.06 -17.72
C ALA A 208 23.36 -17.19 -17.17
N ILE A 209 23.52 -16.90 -15.88
CA ILE A 209 24.76 -17.18 -15.14
C ILE A 209 24.81 -18.69 -14.89
N LYS A 210 25.68 -19.39 -15.62
CA LYS A 210 25.83 -20.84 -15.49
C LYS A 210 26.31 -21.23 -14.09
N ILE A 211 25.62 -22.17 -13.46
CA ILE A 211 26.02 -22.76 -12.18
C ILE A 211 27.16 -23.74 -12.43
N GLU A 212 28.27 -23.54 -11.73
CA GLU A 212 29.48 -24.36 -11.89
C GLU A 212 29.17 -25.85 -11.64
N ASN A 213 29.79 -26.72 -12.45
CA ASN A 213 29.64 -28.18 -12.40
C ASN A 213 28.20 -28.69 -12.61
N SER A 214 27.35 -27.93 -13.30
CA SER A 214 25.97 -28.34 -13.52
C SER A 214 25.40 -27.89 -14.87
N ASP A 215 24.22 -28.44 -15.16
CA ASP A 215 23.38 -28.07 -16.30
C ASP A 215 22.36 -26.98 -15.89
N TYR A 216 22.55 -26.31 -14.75
CA TYR A 216 21.64 -25.25 -14.29
C TYR A 216 22.23 -23.85 -14.53
N GLY A 217 21.36 -22.85 -14.59
CA GLY A 217 21.72 -21.45 -14.68
C GLY A 217 20.82 -20.57 -13.83
N LEU A 218 21.33 -19.39 -13.45
CA LEU A 218 20.57 -18.32 -12.82
C LEU A 218 20.26 -17.26 -13.85
N LEU A 219 18.98 -17.01 -14.11
CA LEU A 219 18.52 -16.02 -15.08
C LEU A 219 17.92 -14.82 -14.34
N GLU A 220 18.48 -13.63 -14.58
CA GLU A 220 17.88 -12.37 -14.12
C GLU A 220 16.78 -11.98 -15.10
N VAL A 221 15.51 -12.13 -14.69
CA VAL A 221 14.36 -11.87 -15.58
C VAL A 221 13.81 -10.46 -15.48
N ASP A 222 14.07 -9.77 -14.37
CA ASP A 222 13.73 -8.36 -14.18
C ASP A 222 14.63 -7.72 -13.11
N ARG A 223 14.80 -6.39 -13.21
CA ARG A 223 15.59 -5.61 -12.26
C ARG A 223 14.92 -4.28 -11.92
N ALA A 224 14.59 -4.12 -10.64
CA ALA A 224 14.05 -2.90 -10.07
C ALA A 224 15.06 -2.26 -9.10
N GLY A 225 15.92 -1.40 -9.65
CA GLY A 225 16.95 -0.68 -8.88
C GLY A 225 18.00 -1.62 -8.28
N ALA A 226 17.99 -1.74 -6.95
CA ALA A 226 18.92 -2.59 -6.19
C ALA A 226 18.40 -4.02 -5.96
N ARG A 227 17.27 -4.37 -6.58
CA ARG A 227 16.65 -5.70 -6.48
C ARG A 227 16.54 -6.36 -7.85
N SER A 228 16.81 -7.65 -7.91
CA SER A 228 16.76 -8.49 -9.10
C SER A 228 15.80 -9.66 -8.88
N ARG A 229 15.04 -10.02 -9.90
CA ARG A 229 14.16 -11.19 -9.91
C ARG A 229 14.90 -12.33 -10.61
N TRP A 230 15.07 -13.45 -9.92
CA TRP A 230 15.90 -14.56 -10.39
C TRP A 230 15.10 -15.83 -10.62
N PHE A 231 15.29 -16.44 -11.78
CA PHE A 231 14.83 -17.80 -12.06
C PHE A 231 16.02 -18.76 -12.03
N LEU A 232 15.80 -19.95 -11.45
CA LEU A 232 16.64 -21.09 -11.70
C LEU A 232 16.11 -21.81 -12.94
N VAL A 233 16.99 -22.00 -13.92
CA VAL A 233 16.69 -22.70 -15.16
C VAL A 233 17.61 -23.90 -15.32
N LYS A 234 17.15 -24.90 -16.06
CA LYS A 234 17.97 -26.00 -16.55
C LYS A 234 18.29 -25.75 -18.02
N ILE A 235 19.56 -25.77 -18.34
CA ILE A 235 20.12 -25.50 -19.67
C ILE A 235 20.34 -26.83 -20.38
N SER A 236 19.71 -27.01 -21.54
CA SER A 236 19.85 -28.19 -22.39
C SER A 236 20.22 -27.76 -23.81
N GLY A 237 21.52 -27.60 -24.08
CA GLY A 237 21.98 -27.02 -25.34
C GLY A 237 21.66 -25.54 -25.42
N ASP A 238 20.85 -25.15 -26.40
CA ASP A 238 20.40 -23.77 -26.62
C ASP A 238 19.05 -23.47 -25.96
N ASP A 239 18.43 -24.47 -25.32
CA ASP A 239 17.13 -24.33 -24.66
C ASP A 239 17.27 -24.19 -23.14
N MET A 240 16.34 -23.43 -22.54
CA MET A 240 16.20 -23.27 -21.10
C MET A 240 14.83 -23.76 -20.63
N GLU A 241 14.82 -24.56 -19.58
CA GLU A 241 13.61 -25.04 -18.90
C GLU A 241 13.50 -24.36 -17.52
N PHE A 242 12.33 -23.82 -17.20
CA PHE A 242 12.09 -23.21 -15.89
C PHE A 242 12.07 -24.27 -14.79
N ILE A 243 12.81 -24.05 -13.70
CA ILE A 243 12.81 -24.97 -12.54
C ILE A 243 12.12 -24.33 -11.34
N SER A 244 12.56 -23.15 -10.93
CA SER A 244 12.01 -22.45 -9.78
C SER A 244 12.32 -20.95 -9.83
N GLU A 245 11.57 -20.20 -9.03
CA GLU A 245 11.82 -18.77 -8.81
C GLU A 245 12.48 -18.60 -7.44
N LEU A 246 13.51 -17.76 -7.37
CA LEU A 246 14.30 -17.59 -6.16
C LEU A 246 13.77 -16.40 -5.36
N GLY A 247 13.64 -16.58 -4.04
CA GLY A 247 13.13 -15.54 -3.14
C GLY A 247 14.16 -14.45 -2.80
N ASP A 248 15.46 -14.67 -3.05
CA ASP A 248 16.48 -13.63 -2.84
C ASP A 248 16.41 -12.61 -3.98
N THR A 249 16.53 -11.33 -3.63
CA THR A 249 16.42 -10.21 -4.58
C THR A 249 17.74 -9.48 -4.77
N SER A 250 18.85 -9.99 -4.24
CA SER A 250 20.15 -9.34 -4.36
C SER A 250 20.64 -9.35 -5.82
N PRO A 251 21.32 -8.29 -6.28
CA PRO A 251 21.67 -8.12 -7.70
C PRO A 251 22.90 -8.91 -8.15
N GLU A 252 23.75 -9.38 -7.23
CA GLU A 252 24.86 -10.26 -7.55
C GLU A 252 24.52 -11.68 -7.11
N ALA A 253 24.59 -12.63 -8.04
CA ALA A 253 24.31 -14.04 -7.77
C ALA A 253 25.39 -14.94 -8.40
N SER A 254 25.75 -16.02 -7.73
CA SER A 254 26.58 -17.09 -8.27
C SER A 254 26.14 -18.43 -7.71
N GLY A 255 26.56 -19.52 -8.35
CA GLY A 255 26.23 -20.85 -7.86
C GLY A 255 27.20 -21.93 -8.29
N ARG A 256 27.20 -23.02 -7.52
CA ARG A 256 27.96 -24.24 -7.79
C ARG A 256 27.13 -25.47 -7.42
N MET A 257 27.39 -26.59 -8.08
CA MET A 257 26.85 -27.89 -7.68
C MET A 257 27.98 -28.79 -7.17
N ASP A 258 27.72 -29.44 -6.04
CA ASP A 258 28.61 -30.46 -5.47
C ASP A 258 28.41 -31.81 -6.20
N GLU A 259 29.36 -32.75 -6.07
CA GLU A 259 29.30 -34.07 -6.70
C GLU A 259 28.09 -34.91 -6.26
N ASP A 260 27.51 -34.62 -5.10
CA ASP A 260 26.31 -35.27 -4.57
C ASP A 260 25.00 -34.69 -5.14
N GLY A 261 25.09 -33.67 -6.02
CA GLY A 261 23.95 -33.00 -6.64
C GLY A 261 23.37 -31.85 -5.82
N THR A 262 24.00 -31.46 -4.70
CA THR A 262 23.58 -30.30 -3.90
C THR A 262 23.95 -29.01 -4.62
N ILE A 263 22.97 -28.14 -4.85
CA ILE A 263 23.17 -26.81 -5.44
C ILE A 263 23.41 -25.80 -4.32
N HIS A 264 24.48 -25.02 -4.43
CA HIS A 264 24.78 -23.89 -3.55
C HIS A 264 24.65 -22.60 -4.35
N LEU A 265 23.86 -21.66 -3.85
CA LEU A 265 23.72 -20.33 -4.43
C LEU A 265 24.19 -19.28 -3.44
N ASP A 266 24.97 -18.33 -3.94
CA ASP A 266 25.49 -17.21 -3.18
C ASP A 266 24.93 -15.91 -3.77
N PHE A 267 24.28 -15.12 -2.92
CA PHE A 267 23.73 -13.81 -3.26
C PHE A 267 24.45 -12.72 -2.49
N LYS A 268 24.69 -11.59 -3.16
CA LYS A 268 25.38 -10.45 -2.56
C LYS A 268 24.62 -9.16 -2.84
N ASP A 269 24.24 -8.48 -1.76
CA ASP A 269 23.51 -7.22 -1.84
C ASP A 269 24.44 -6.03 -2.20
N ILE A 270 23.85 -4.86 -2.43
CA ILE A 270 24.59 -3.62 -2.73
C ILE A 270 25.52 -3.16 -1.59
N ASN A 271 25.33 -3.67 -0.37
CA ASN A 271 26.14 -3.38 0.81
C ASN A 271 27.20 -4.48 1.05
N ASN A 272 27.39 -5.40 0.10
CA ASN A 272 28.26 -6.57 0.17
C ASN A 272 27.89 -7.60 1.27
N ASN A 273 26.66 -7.59 1.78
CA ASN A 273 26.18 -8.66 2.64
C ASN A 273 25.94 -9.91 1.79
N LYS A 274 26.46 -11.04 2.26
CA LYS A 274 26.36 -12.32 1.57
C LYS A 274 25.27 -13.18 2.20
N THR A 275 24.39 -13.75 1.38
CA THR A 275 23.46 -14.80 1.77
C THR A 275 23.76 -16.06 0.96
N THR A 276 23.79 -17.22 1.60
CA THR A 276 23.99 -18.51 0.94
C THR A 276 22.74 -19.37 1.10
N TYR A 277 22.34 -20.03 0.01
CA TYR A 277 21.25 -20.99 -0.05
C TYR A 277 21.74 -22.33 -0.55
N ILE A 278 21.10 -23.40 -0.08
CA ILE A 278 21.32 -24.75 -0.60
C ILE A 278 20.03 -25.40 -1.06
N SER A 279 20.12 -26.20 -2.11
CA SER A 279 19.06 -27.09 -2.54
C SER A 279 19.58 -28.51 -2.66
N LYS A 280 18.84 -29.46 -2.08
CA LYS A 280 19.09 -30.91 -2.17
C LYS A 280 18.08 -31.62 -3.08
N ASP A 281 17.12 -30.88 -3.63
CA ASP A 281 16.00 -31.39 -4.42
C ASP A 281 16.05 -30.92 -5.88
N LYS A 282 17.27 -30.75 -6.40
CA LYS A 282 17.55 -30.28 -7.77
C LYS A 282 17.03 -28.87 -8.05
N GLY A 283 17.06 -28.01 -7.05
CA GLY A 283 16.73 -26.59 -7.17
C GLY A 283 15.24 -26.27 -7.12
N ARG A 284 14.39 -27.21 -6.70
CA ARG A 284 12.96 -26.94 -6.55
C ARG A 284 12.69 -26.10 -5.31
N THR A 285 13.41 -26.37 -4.23
CA THR A 285 13.36 -25.59 -2.98
C THR A 285 14.77 -25.25 -2.51
N PHE A 286 14.89 -24.14 -1.79
CA PHE A 286 16.16 -23.63 -1.26
C PHE A 286 16.05 -23.31 0.23
N GLU A 287 17.01 -23.82 1.00
CA GLU A 287 17.17 -23.51 2.42
C GLU A 287 18.29 -22.50 2.62
N LYS A 288 18.03 -21.44 3.38
CA LYS A 288 19.04 -20.44 3.74
C LYS A 288 20.01 -21.01 4.77
N ILE A 289 21.29 -21.00 4.47
CA ILE A 289 22.35 -21.29 5.44
C ILE A 289 22.63 -20.01 6.24
N LYS A 290 22.57 -20.11 7.56
CA LYS A 290 22.95 -19.04 8.49
C LYS A 290 24.45 -18.99 8.71
#